data_AF-A0A6I0BHM5-F1
#
_entry.id   AF-A0A6I0BHM5-F1
#
_cell.length_a   1.000
_cell.length_b   1.000
_cell.length_c   1.000
_cell.angle_alpha   90.00
_cell.angle_beta   90.00
_cell.angle_gamma   90.00
#
_symmetry.space_group_name_H-M   'P 1'
#
loop_
_entity.id
_entity.type
_entity.pdbx_description
1 polymer ?
#
loop_
_entity_poly.entity_id
_entity_poly.type
_entity_poly.pdbx_seq_one_letter_code
_entity_poly.pdbx_strand_id
1 'polypeptide(L)'
;MSQMKIQGNLYGINYPQEFSEDEFLKEHSIENAKEIIAELTLNKVFLDGKFDDDSWVLINNKELNIRKYFNFQDILDTEIKIKAKCWILNYLLTVAPSSATVYLNNLKNFLLLTNYLSCLDIDEIEASLNEFKLSVRYNVLISGINFLDYIYGSQVTKSKIELFSNQLRSIVSKFFFSNTRDLPPYKDIIRFSFILTSFSNVWDEKLELKFFPVLLWWKLTSVIPMRPSEFCSIKRNCLSIQGNDFFITLPRQKQKATSKTFEVPNTLPISKELYNLIKRYIHISDSYGETTTLISAAVYRSTLNYPTQSKRRILNQNHFFLYMFNNLLHAFYSEVLKDIYGLEPIDKSKWLKEKNSVIKLRSNDGLSEFTAEKQIIKIQPNDTRHFAICSMMIQGFNPLTIARMAGHQHIESQYHYQKHIEFFIDSKAYEATLLNRLTNSSRDTNYNSTLVIKDLINRSLAPEEMFEYKEEVEIGYCTDELRRCESRICIFCSKNWIPREEIESNFKEIVELKTEYSKKLKIRAHTLSRIYKDIKIEYKSCRVNPLELAELARESKLTNSEIHDYAVLISKIFE
;
A
#
# COMPACT_ATOMS: atom_id res chain seq x y z
N MET A 1 -24.76 -6.60 -16.74
CA MET A 1 -25.57 -6.14 -15.59
C MET A 1 -24.68 -5.99 -14.36
N SER A 2 -23.83 -4.96 -14.29
CA SER A 2 -23.05 -4.66 -13.08
C SER A 2 -23.85 -3.73 -12.18
N GLN A 3 -24.85 -4.27 -11.49
CA GLN A 3 -25.35 -3.62 -10.29
C GLN A 3 -24.17 -3.56 -9.32
N MET A 4 -23.90 -2.40 -8.72
CA MET A 4 -23.08 -2.33 -7.51
C MET A 4 -23.67 -3.35 -6.52
N LYS A 5 -23.04 -4.53 -6.44
CA LYS A 5 -23.19 -5.42 -5.29
C LYS A 5 -22.51 -4.68 -4.16
N ILE A 6 -23.28 -3.80 -3.49
CA ILE A 6 -23.00 -3.41 -2.12
C ILE A 6 -22.87 -4.74 -1.39
N GLN A 7 -21.65 -5.03 -0.96
CA GLN A 7 -21.19 -6.34 -0.54
C GLN A 7 -22.23 -7.01 0.37
N GLY A 8 -22.90 -8.02 -0.17
CA GLY A 8 -23.77 -8.89 0.60
C GLY A 8 -22.91 -9.75 1.50
N ASN A 9 -23.20 -9.68 2.81
CA ASN A 9 -22.69 -10.53 3.89
C ASN A 9 -21.18 -10.44 4.20
N LEU A 10 -20.84 -9.50 5.08
CA LEU A 10 -19.71 -9.61 6.01
C LEU A 10 -20.12 -8.97 7.35
N TYR A 11 -21.05 -9.58 8.10
CA TYR A 11 -21.30 -9.19 9.49
C TYR A 11 -20.16 -9.68 10.39
N GLY A 12 -19.03 -9.00 10.31
CA GLY A 12 -18.22 -8.69 11.48
C GLY A 12 -18.08 -7.19 11.49
N ILE A 13 -18.27 -6.55 12.64
CA ILE A 13 -18.05 -5.10 12.78
C ILE A 13 -16.59 -4.84 12.36
N ASN A 14 -16.37 -4.43 11.11
CA ASN A 14 -15.12 -3.77 10.75
C ASN A 14 -15.15 -2.44 11.51
N TYR A 15 -14.07 -2.07 12.17
CA TYR A 15 -13.88 -0.72 12.71
C TYR A 15 -13.09 0.09 11.68
N PRO A 16 -13.05 1.44 11.79
CA PRO A 16 -12.10 2.22 11.01
C PRO A 16 -10.70 1.65 11.23
N GLN A 17 -9.93 1.51 10.15
CA GLN A 17 -8.52 1.19 10.28
C GLN A 17 -7.81 2.37 10.97
N GLU A 18 -6.66 2.14 11.57
CA GLU A 18 -5.93 3.18 12.31
C GLU A 18 -5.55 4.39 11.43
N PHE A 19 -5.31 4.17 10.14
CA PHE A 19 -4.95 5.21 9.16
C PHE A 19 -6.07 5.40 8.15
N SER A 20 -6.35 6.66 7.82
CA SER A 20 -7.28 7.06 6.78
C SER A 20 -6.64 6.88 5.39
N GLU A 21 -7.43 6.38 4.44
CA GLU A 21 -7.02 6.29 3.03
C GLU A 21 -7.24 7.60 2.28
N ASP A 22 -7.97 8.54 2.89
CA ASP A 22 -8.27 9.86 2.37
C ASP A 22 -7.77 10.96 3.31
N GLU A 23 -7.78 12.20 2.84
CA GLU A 23 -7.43 13.39 3.60
C GLU A 23 -8.44 14.51 3.36
N PHE A 24 -8.72 15.29 4.40
CA PHE A 24 -9.59 16.45 4.29
C PHE A 24 -8.89 17.62 3.60
N LEU A 25 -9.24 17.85 2.34
CA LEU A 25 -8.90 19.03 1.56
C LEU A 25 -10.18 19.84 1.33
N LYS A 26 -10.43 20.88 2.15
CA LYS A 26 -11.73 21.58 2.28
C LYS A 26 -12.64 21.55 1.04
N GLU A 27 -12.25 22.21 -0.05
CA GLU A 27 -13.08 22.30 -1.27
C GLU A 27 -13.25 20.94 -1.94
N HIS A 28 -12.14 20.23 -2.17
CA HIS A 28 -12.14 18.91 -2.82
C HIS A 28 -12.91 17.85 -2.03
N SER A 29 -12.80 17.81 -0.71
CA SER A 29 -13.50 16.85 0.15
C SER A 29 -15.01 17.11 0.18
N ILE A 30 -15.44 18.37 0.12
CA ILE A 30 -16.87 18.70 0.01
C ILE A 30 -17.41 18.30 -1.37
N GLU A 31 -16.64 18.52 -2.45
CA GLU A 31 -17.02 18.06 -3.78
C GLU A 31 -17.12 16.53 -3.85
N ASN A 32 -16.13 15.82 -3.30
CA ASN A 32 -16.15 14.36 -3.18
C ASN A 32 -17.37 13.89 -2.37
N ALA A 33 -17.66 14.52 -1.22
CA ALA A 33 -18.83 14.20 -0.42
C ALA A 33 -20.15 14.36 -1.21
N LYS A 34 -20.29 15.43 -2.00
CA LYS A 34 -21.45 15.65 -2.86
C LYS A 34 -21.56 14.59 -3.97
N GLU A 35 -20.44 14.21 -4.59
CA GLU A 35 -20.40 13.11 -5.57
C GLU A 35 -20.82 11.77 -4.94
N ILE A 36 -20.35 11.48 -3.72
CA ILE A 36 -20.72 10.26 -2.99
C ILE A 36 -22.22 10.22 -2.72
N ILE A 37 -22.81 11.34 -2.28
CA ILE A 37 -24.26 11.44 -2.10
C ILE A 37 -24.97 11.14 -3.43
N ALA A 38 -24.55 11.77 -4.53
CA ALA A 38 -25.15 11.55 -5.85
C ALA A 38 -25.06 10.08 -6.30
N GLU A 39 -23.90 9.44 -6.13
CA GLU A 39 -23.69 8.02 -6.44
C GLU A 39 -24.58 7.12 -5.56
N LEU A 40 -24.66 7.37 -4.25
CA LEU A 40 -25.51 6.61 -3.34
C LEU A 40 -27.01 6.82 -3.65
N THR A 41 -27.43 8.02 -4.06
CA THR A 41 -28.80 8.32 -4.50
C THR A 41 -29.13 7.56 -5.79
N LEU A 42 -28.24 7.57 -6.79
CA LEU A 42 -28.39 6.80 -8.03
C LEU A 42 -28.57 5.30 -7.77
N ASN A 43 -27.84 4.79 -6.78
CA ASN A 43 -27.92 3.40 -6.34
C ASN A 43 -29.08 3.13 -5.37
N LYS A 44 -29.97 4.11 -5.12
CA LYS A 44 -31.11 4.03 -4.20
C LYS A 44 -30.69 3.61 -2.78
N VAL A 45 -29.53 4.07 -2.32
CA VAL A 45 -29.02 3.90 -0.95
C VAL A 45 -29.29 5.14 -0.11
N PHE A 46 -29.02 6.31 -0.67
CA PHE A 46 -29.31 7.60 -0.04
C PHE A 46 -30.74 8.02 -0.38
N LEU A 47 -31.60 8.09 0.63
CA LEU A 47 -33.04 8.30 0.46
C LEU A 47 -33.44 9.76 0.63
N ASP A 48 -32.89 10.42 1.65
CA ASP A 48 -33.31 11.78 2.04
C ASP A 48 -32.16 12.55 2.70
N GLY A 49 -32.15 13.86 2.47
CA GLY A 49 -31.14 14.82 2.91
C GLY A 49 -30.21 15.33 1.79
N LYS A 50 -29.55 16.44 2.08
CA LYS A 50 -28.46 17.06 1.30
C LYS A 50 -27.22 17.17 2.18
N PHE A 51 -26.06 17.45 1.57
CA PHE A 51 -24.82 17.62 2.30
C PHE A 51 -24.92 18.64 3.44
N ASP A 52 -25.59 19.77 3.18
CA ASP A 52 -25.74 20.86 4.15
C ASP A 52 -26.72 20.52 5.29
N ASP A 53 -27.60 19.54 5.11
CA ASP A 53 -28.57 19.11 6.13
C ASP A 53 -27.89 18.34 7.26
N ASP A 54 -28.39 18.49 8.49
CA ASP A 54 -27.86 17.81 9.68
C ASP A 54 -28.45 16.43 9.93
N SER A 55 -29.40 16.00 9.09
CA SER A 55 -30.02 14.69 9.15
C SER A 55 -30.05 14.03 7.77
N TRP A 56 -29.59 12.78 7.69
CA TRP A 56 -29.66 11.97 6.48
C TRP A 56 -30.36 10.64 6.74
N VAL A 57 -31.07 10.13 5.72
CA VAL A 57 -31.72 8.83 5.75
C VAL A 57 -31.15 7.93 4.67
N LEU A 58 -30.58 6.81 5.08
CA LEU A 58 -30.01 5.81 4.19
C LEU A 58 -30.67 4.45 4.38
N ILE A 59 -30.79 3.67 3.31
CA ILE A 59 -31.29 2.30 3.36
C ILE A 59 -30.13 1.32 3.58
N ASN A 60 -30.19 0.57 4.67
CA ASN A 60 -29.21 -0.45 5.01
C ASN A 60 -29.49 -1.79 4.33
N ASN A 61 -30.76 -2.20 4.29
CA ASN A 61 -31.20 -3.39 3.57
C ASN A 61 -32.41 -3.02 2.71
N LYS A 62 -32.29 -3.20 1.40
CA LYS A 62 -33.32 -2.85 0.42
C LYS A 62 -34.53 -3.78 0.48
N GLU A 63 -34.32 -5.07 0.70
CA GLU A 63 -35.37 -6.09 0.74
C GLU A 63 -36.25 -5.92 1.98
N LEU A 64 -35.62 -5.64 3.12
CA LEU A 64 -36.30 -5.46 4.40
C LEU A 64 -36.67 -4.00 4.71
N ASN A 65 -36.38 -3.06 3.80
CA ASN A 65 -36.57 -1.62 3.97
C ASN A 65 -36.00 -1.08 5.31
N ILE A 66 -34.87 -1.63 5.76
CA ILE A 66 -34.24 -1.21 7.03
C ILE A 66 -33.53 0.12 6.79
N ARG A 67 -33.98 1.16 7.49
CA ARG A 67 -33.42 2.52 7.39
C ARG A 67 -32.43 2.82 8.51
N LYS A 68 -31.46 3.68 8.21
CA LYS A 68 -30.50 4.22 9.18
C LYS A 68 -30.49 5.74 9.07
N TYR A 69 -30.43 6.37 10.24
CA TYR A 69 -30.47 7.80 10.41
C TYR A 69 -29.10 8.28 10.86
N PHE A 70 -28.57 9.26 10.15
CA PHE A 70 -27.35 9.96 10.51
C PHE A 70 -27.75 11.34 11.00
N ASN A 71 -27.36 11.69 12.22
CA ASN A 71 -27.66 12.98 12.83
C ASN A 71 -26.35 13.65 13.23
N PHE A 72 -26.16 14.90 12.80
CA PHE A 72 -24.98 15.73 13.08
C PHE A 72 -25.28 16.94 13.96
N GLN A 73 -26.53 17.13 14.38
CA GLN A 73 -26.98 18.26 15.19
C GLN A 73 -26.21 18.37 16.51
N ASP A 74 -25.84 17.22 17.10
CA ASP A 74 -25.08 17.16 18.35
C ASP A 74 -23.62 17.63 18.20
N ILE A 75 -23.10 17.76 16.97
CA ILE A 75 -21.75 18.28 16.72
C ILE A 75 -21.84 19.80 16.59
N LEU A 76 -21.53 20.52 17.66
CA LEU A 76 -21.75 21.97 17.73
C LEU A 76 -20.77 22.77 16.86
N ASP A 77 -19.51 22.36 16.80
CA ASP A 77 -18.50 23.02 15.97
C ASP A 77 -18.79 22.78 14.47
N THR A 78 -19.02 23.86 13.73
CA THR A 78 -19.41 23.81 12.32
C THR A 78 -18.30 23.27 11.42
N GLU A 79 -17.03 23.57 11.73
CA GLU A 79 -15.90 23.11 10.94
C GLU A 79 -15.66 21.61 11.14
N ILE A 80 -15.70 21.14 12.39
CA ILE A 80 -15.61 19.71 12.74
C ILE A 80 -16.81 18.96 12.16
N LYS A 81 -18.02 19.54 12.18
CA LYS A 81 -19.21 18.95 11.58
C LYS A 81 -19.03 18.69 10.08
N ILE A 82 -18.54 19.67 9.32
CA ILE A 82 -18.25 19.51 7.89
C ILE A 82 -17.22 18.39 7.66
N LYS A 83 -16.15 18.37 8.45
CA LYS A 83 -15.11 17.32 8.38
C LYS A 83 -15.68 15.94 8.69
N ALA A 84 -16.50 15.81 9.72
CA ALA A 84 -17.16 14.56 10.11
C ALA A 84 -18.15 14.05 9.05
N LYS A 85 -18.91 14.97 8.42
CA LYS A 85 -19.80 14.66 7.28
C LYS A 85 -19.01 14.10 6.10
N CYS A 86 -17.90 14.73 5.71
CA CYS A 86 -17.05 14.23 4.63
C CYS A 86 -16.42 12.87 4.99
N TRP A 87 -15.89 12.75 6.21
CA TRP A 87 -15.27 11.53 6.71
C TRP A 87 -16.22 10.33 6.66
N ILE A 88 -17.47 10.48 7.13
CA ILE A 88 -18.41 9.35 7.15
C ILE A 88 -18.91 8.96 5.76
N LEU A 89 -19.05 9.93 4.85
CA LEU A 89 -19.43 9.66 3.47
C LEU A 89 -18.39 8.79 2.75
N ASN A 90 -17.10 9.00 3.00
CA ASN A 90 -16.04 8.15 2.45
C ASN A 90 -16.21 6.68 2.83
N TYR A 91 -16.70 6.38 4.04
CA TYR A 91 -16.96 5.01 4.47
C TYR A 91 -18.22 4.41 3.83
N LEU A 92 -19.25 5.21 3.58
CA LEU A 92 -20.56 4.72 3.09
C LEU A 92 -20.52 4.03 1.72
N LEU A 93 -19.41 4.14 0.99
CA LEU A 93 -19.17 3.39 -0.25
C LEU A 93 -18.59 1.98 -0.01
N THR A 94 -17.97 1.76 1.14
CA THR A 94 -17.22 0.54 1.46
C THR A 94 -17.84 -0.27 2.60
N VAL A 95 -18.66 0.35 3.45
CA VAL A 95 -19.32 -0.29 4.58
C VAL A 95 -20.82 -0.07 4.55
N ALA A 96 -21.56 -0.98 5.19
CA ALA A 96 -23.01 -0.85 5.32
C ALA A 96 -23.38 0.40 6.15
N PRO A 97 -24.52 1.08 5.85
CA PRO A 97 -24.98 2.22 6.63
C PRO A 97 -25.06 1.96 8.14
N SER A 98 -25.40 0.74 8.56
CA SER A 98 -25.41 0.34 9.97
C SER A 98 -24.04 0.46 10.63
N SER A 99 -22.98 0.01 9.96
CA SER A 99 -21.59 0.12 10.43
C SER A 99 -21.12 1.57 10.45
N ALA A 100 -21.45 2.34 9.42
CA ALA A 100 -21.14 3.77 9.38
C ALA A 100 -21.82 4.55 10.52
N THR A 101 -23.07 4.22 10.90
CA THR A 101 -23.70 4.84 12.08
C THR A 101 -22.92 4.56 13.37
N VAL A 102 -22.38 3.33 13.53
CA VAL A 102 -21.52 2.99 14.66
C VAL A 102 -20.24 3.84 14.67
N TYR A 103 -19.62 4.04 13.50
CA TYR A 103 -18.42 4.88 13.38
C TYR A 103 -18.68 6.32 13.78
N LEU A 104 -19.79 6.90 13.31
CA LEU A 104 -20.21 8.25 13.66
C LEU A 104 -20.43 8.39 15.16
N ASN A 105 -21.09 7.42 15.80
CA ASN A 105 -21.33 7.46 17.25
C ASN A 105 -20.02 7.37 18.05
N ASN A 106 -19.08 6.51 17.63
CA ASN A 106 -17.77 6.43 18.25
C ASN A 106 -16.97 7.73 18.08
N LEU A 107 -17.06 8.37 16.90
CA LEU A 107 -16.47 9.68 16.67
C LEU A 107 -17.09 10.75 17.56
N LYS A 108 -18.42 10.78 17.70
CA LYS A 108 -19.09 11.70 18.64
C LYS A 108 -18.59 11.53 20.07
N ASN A 109 -18.48 10.29 20.55
CA ASN A 109 -17.91 10.01 21.87
C ASN A 109 -16.46 10.51 21.99
N PHE A 110 -15.64 10.33 20.96
CA PHE A 110 -14.27 10.83 20.94
C PHE A 110 -14.20 12.36 20.94
N LEU A 111 -15.06 13.03 20.18
CA LEU A 111 -15.15 14.49 20.15
C LEU A 111 -15.57 15.02 21.53
N LEU A 112 -16.53 14.39 22.20
CA LEU A 112 -16.92 14.77 23.57
C LEU A 112 -15.76 14.57 24.55
N LEU A 113 -15.08 13.42 24.48
CA LEU A 113 -13.94 13.08 25.33
C LEU A 113 -12.78 14.07 25.19
N THR A 114 -12.56 14.62 24.00
CA THR A 114 -11.50 15.59 23.72
C THR A 114 -11.97 17.05 23.82
N ASN A 115 -13.20 17.28 24.26
CA ASN A 115 -13.88 18.58 24.21
C ASN A 115 -13.70 19.26 22.84
N TYR A 116 -14.12 18.57 21.78
CA TYR A 116 -13.99 18.96 20.38
C TYR A 116 -12.55 19.29 19.97
N LEU A 117 -11.60 18.43 20.36
CA LEU A 117 -10.16 18.56 20.09
C LEU A 117 -9.47 19.75 20.78
N SER A 118 -10.10 20.36 21.79
CA SER A 118 -9.48 21.41 22.60
C SER A 118 -8.64 20.85 23.75
N CYS A 119 -9.02 19.70 24.32
CA CYS A 119 -8.20 18.93 25.24
C CYS A 119 -7.28 17.98 24.45
N LEU A 120 -5.97 18.21 24.58
CA LEU A 120 -4.91 17.35 24.02
C LEU A 120 -4.03 16.75 25.12
N ASP A 121 -4.52 16.74 26.37
CA ASP A 121 -3.86 16.12 27.50
C ASP A 121 -4.22 14.64 27.56
N ILE A 122 -3.20 13.79 27.50
CA ILE A 122 -3.36 12.34 27.41
C ILE A 122 -3.79 11.74 28.74
N ASP A 123 -3.34 12.31 29.87
CA ASP A 123 -3.66 11.79 31.19
C ASP A 123 -5.13 12.08 31.52
N GLU A 124 -5.63 13.26 31.15
CA GLU A 124 -7.05 13.63 31.27
C GLU A 124 -7.92 12.73 30.39
N ILE A 125 -7.50 12.49 29.15
CA ILE A 125 -8.20 11.59 28.23
C ILE A 125 -8.23 10.16 28.72
N GLU A 126 -7.12 9.64 29.25
CA GLU A 126 -7.06 8.28 29.80
C GLU A 126 -7.99 8.15 31.03
N ALA A 127 -8.07 9.21 31.85
CA ALA A 127 -9.01 9.27 32.97
C ALA A 127 -10.48 9.27 32.50
N SER A 128 -10.87 10.15 31.58
CA SER A 128 -12.24 10.19 31.04
C SER A 128 -12.61 8.92 30.27
N LEU A 129 -11.64 8.29 29.59
CA LEU A 129 -11.86 7.03 28.89
C LEU A 129 -12.25 5.90 29.86
N ASN A 130 -11.85 5.97 31.13
CA ASN A 130 -12.19 4.97 32.12
C ASN A 130 -13.69 4.92 32.47
N GLU A 131 -14.44 5.99 32.17
CA GLU A 131 -15.90 6.02 32.34
C GLU A 131 -16.63 5.15 31.30
N PHE A 132 -16.00 4.87 30.15
CA PHE A 132 -16.56 3.99 29.14
C PHE A 132 -16.38 2.52 29.51
N LYS A 133 -17.33 1.68 29.07
CA LYS A 133 -17.18 0.21 29.10
C LYS A 133 -15.95 -0.21 28.30
N LEU A 134 -15.19 -1.18 28.83
CA LEU A 134 -13.98 -1.72 28.19
C LEU A 134 -14.18 -2.08 26.70
N SER A 135 -15.32 -2.67 26.34
CA SER A 135 -15.66 -3.06 24.96
C SER A 135 -15.83 -1.89 23.98
N VAL A 136 -15.98 -0.67 24.48
CA VAL A 136 -16.23 0.54 23.67
C VAL A 136 -14.96 1.39 23.53
N ARG A 137 -14.08 1.37 24.53
CA ARG A 137 -12.88 2.23 24.61
C ARG A 137 -12.02 2.18 23.35
N TYR A 138 -11.69 0.97 22.90
CA TYR A 138 -10.90 0.77 21.68
C TYR A 138 -11.56 1.42 20.46
N ASN A 139 -12.88 1.25 20.31
CA ASN A 139 -13.63 1.73 19.16
C ASN A 139 -13.73 3.26 19.11
N VAL A 140 -13.85 3.90 20.26
CA VAL A 140 -13.84 5.36 20.38
C VAL A 140 -12.47 5.92 20.00
N LEU A 141 -11.40 5.34 20.56
CA LEU A 141 -10.04 5.78 20.26
C LEU A 141 -9.67 5.56 18.79
N ILE A 142 -9.99 4.40 18.20
CA ILE A 142 -9.63 4.11 16.81
C ILE A 142 -10.38 5.00 15.82
N SER A 143 -11.68 5.28 16.06
CA SER A 143 -12.44 6.26 15.28
C SER A 143 -11.84 7.66 15.39
N GLY A 144 -11.43 8.06 16.60
CA GLY A 144 -10.79 9.35 16.84
C GLY A 144 -9.43 9.50 16.14
N ILE A 145 -8.56 8.50 16.27
CA ILE A 145 -7.24 8.48 15.61
C ILE A 145 -7.39 8.49 14.10
N ASN A 146 -8.29 7.68 13.55
CA ASN A 146 -8.55 7.69 12.11
C ASN A 146 -9.09 9.05 11.64
N PHE A 147 -10.02 9.65 12.38
CA PHE A 147 -10.54 10.97 12.06
C PHE A 147 -9.45 12.05 12.12
N LEU A 148 -8.58 12.02 13.14
CA LEU A 148 -7.43 12.92 13.25
C LEU A 148 -6.49 12.77 12.05
N ASP A 149 -6.18 11.52 11.65
CA ASP A 149 -5.37 11.24 10.45
C ASP A 149 -6.07 11.73 9.17
N TYR A 150 -7.39 11.65 9.07
CA TYR A 150 -8.15 12.21 7.95
C TYR A 150 -8.06 13.74 7.91
N ILE A 151 -8.31 14.44 9.02
CA ILE A 151 -8.41 15.91 9.01
C ILE A 151 -7.06 16.62 9.05
N TYR A 152 -6.00 15.94 9.49
CA TYR A 152 -4.66 16.52 9.61
C TYR A 152 -3.58 15.74 8.83
N GLY A 153 -3.95 14.74 8.02
CA GLY A 153 -3.01 13.75 7.47
C GLY A 153 -1.77 14.28 6.73
N SER A 154 -1.87 15.35 5.95
CA SER A 154 -0.75 16.08 5.37
C SER A 154 -0.77 17.55 5.77
N GLN A 155 -1.91 18.13 6.16
CA GLN A 155 -2.07 19.55 6.52
C GLN A 155 -1.75 19.93 7.97
N VAL A 156 -0.88 19.19 8.70
CA VAL A 156 -0.57 19.53 10.10
C VAL A 156 0.13 20.90 10.20
N THR A 157 -0.61 21.99 10.23
CA THR A 157 -0.09 23.31 10.64
C THR A 157 0.14 23.37 12.16
N LYS A 158 -0.27 22.33 12.91
CA LYS A 158 -0.20 22.27 14.37
C LYS A 158 0.51 20.99 14.82
N SER A 159 1.84 21.03 14.93
CA SER A 159 2.70 19.92 15.42
C SER A 159 2.19 19.23 16.71
N LYS A 160 1.40 19.94 17.52
CA LYS A 160 0.74 19.41 18.72
C LYS A 160 -0.20 18.24 18.41
N ILE A 161 -0.89 18.26 17.28
CA ILE A 161 -1.92 17.25 16.96
C ILE A 161 -1.30 15.93 16.49
N GLU A 162 -0.23 15.97 15.70
CA GLU A 162 0.48 14.75 15.29
C GLU A 162 1.13 14.07 16.51
N LEU A 163 1.75 14.85 17.41
CA LEU A 163 2.26 14.33 18.69
C LEU A 163 1.15 13.69 19.53
N PHE A 164 0.02 14.38 19.65
CA PHE A 164 -1.15 13.89 20.36
C PHE A 164 -1.69 12.59 19.76
N SER A 165 -1.83 12.51 18.43
CA SER A 165 -2.22 11.28 17.74
C SER A 165 -1.25 10.13 18.01
N ASN A 166 0.05 10.39 18.04
CA ASN A 166 1.05 9.37 18.36
C ASN A 166 0.94 8.87 19.81
N GLN A 167 0.66 9.77 20.76
CA GLN A 167 0.41 9.38 22.15
C GLN A 167 -0.90 8.56 22.30
N LEU A 168 -1.97 8.95 21.62
CA LEU A 168 -3.22 8.18 21.58
C LEU A 168 -3.00 6.75 21.05
N ARG A 169 -2.17 6.58 20.01
CA ARG A 169 -1.81 5.25 19.48
C ARG A 169 -1.10 4.39 20.53
N SER A 170 -0.26 5.00 21.37
CA SER A 170 0.35 4.30 22.50
C SER A 170 -0.70 3.79 23.51
N ILE A 171 -1.75 4.57 23.78
CA ILE A 171 -2.86 4.14 24.65
C ILE A 171 -3.65 3.00 24.01
N VAL A 172 -3.97 3.08 22.71
CA VAL A 172 -4.69 2.02 21.98
C VAL A 172 -3.99 0.68 22.11
N SER A 173 -2.66 0.67 22.09
CA SER A 173 -1.87 -0.55 22.24
C SER A 173 -2.09 -1.28 23.58
N LYS A 174 -2.55 -0.58 24.64
CA LYS A 174 -2.93 -1.17 25.94
C LYS A 174 -4.23 -1.98 25.87
N PHE A 175 -5.13 -1.65 24.93
CA PHE A 175 -6.47 -2.23 24.85
C PHE A 175 -6.61 -3.31 23.77
N PHE A 176 -5.60 -3.48 22.91
CA PHE A 176 -5.62 -4.48 21.85
C PHE A 176 -4.23 -5.03 21.56
N PHE A 177 -4.06 -6.36 21.71
CA PHE A 177 -2.87 -7.06 21.23
C PHE A 177 -2.91 -7.13 19.70
N SER A 178 -2.20 -6.19 19.07
CA SER A 178 -1.63 -6.28 17.72
C SER A 178 -2.51 -6.94 16.64
N ASN A 179 -3.36 -6.15 16.00
CA ASN A 179 -3.57 -6.29 14.56
C ASN A 179 -3.02 -5.01 13.90
N THR A 180 -1.69 -4.86 13.91
CA THR A 180 -1.04 -3.97 12.93
C THR A 180 -1.58 -4.33 11.54
N ARG A 181 -1.68 -3.35 10.64
CA ARG A 181 -2.14 -3.57 9.25
C ARG A 181 -1.22 -4.60 8.58
N ASP A 182 -1.53 -5.88 8.71
CA ASP A 182 -0.80 -6.96 8.04
C ASP A 182 -0.79 -6.67 6.55
N LEU A 183 0.34 -6.80 5.86
CA LEU A 183 0.37 -6.66 4.41
C LEU A 183 -0.17 -7.95 3.75
N PRO A 184 -0.74 -7.89 2.54
CA PRO A 184 -1.06 -9.10 1.78
C PRO A 184 0.19 -9.99 1.68
N PRO A 185 0.06 -11.33 1.64
CA PRO A 185 1.20 -12.23 1.44
C PRO A 185 2.03 -11.80 0.24
N TYR A 186 3.34 -11.82 0.37
CA TYR A 186 4.18 -11.23 -0.67
C TYR A 186 4.09 -11.93 -2.02
N LYS A 187 3.88 -13.26 -2.01
CA LYS A 187 3.59 -14.03 -3.22
C LYS A 187 2.47 -13.39 -4.06
N ASP A 188 1.43 -12.86 -3.40
CA ASP A 188 0.28 -12.24 -4.05
C ASP A 188 0.61 -10.83 -4.54
N ILE A 189 1.48 -10.11 -3.83
CA ILE A 189 2.00 -8.80 -4.25
C ILE A 189 2.76 -8.94 -5.57
N ILE A 190 3.70 -9.90 -5.68
CA ILE A 190 4.43 -10.10 -6.95
C ILE A 190 3.49 -10.62 -8.03
N ARG A 191 2.64 -11.59 -7.70
CA ARG A 191 1.71 -12.18 -8.68
C ARG A 191 0.82 -11.10 -9.29
N PHE A 192 0.30 -10.19 -8.46
CA PHE A 192 -0.43 -9.02 -8.92
C PHE A 192 0.43 -8.12 -9.83
N SER A 193 1.64 -7.76 -9.39
CA SER A 193 2.58 -6.93 -10.15
C SER A 193 2.87 -7.50 -11.54
N PHE A 194 3.16 -8.81 -11.58
CA PHE A 194 3.47 -9.53 -12.79
C PHE A 194 2.26 -9.61 -13.72
N ILE A 195 1.09 -10.00 -13.21
CA ILE A 195 -0.13 -10.07 -14.02
C ILE A 195 -0.47 -8.69 -14.58
N LEU A 196 -0.43 -7.64 -13.77
CA LEU A 196 -0.71 -6.27 -14.21
C LEU A 196 0.24 -5.83 -15.33
N THR A 197 1.55 -6.08 -15.18
CA THR A 197 2.56 -5.66 -16.16
C THR A 197 2.54 -6.51 -17.43
N SER A 198 2.36 -7.83 -17.31
CA SER A 198 2.28 -8.72 -18.48
C SER A 198 0.98 -8.52 -19.25
N PHE A 199 -0.14 -8.36 -18.54
CA PHE A 199 -1.44 -8.09 -19.15
C PHE A 199 -1.47 -6.73 -19.86
N SER A 200 -0.74 -5.72 -19.36
CA SER A 200 -0.65 -4.42 -20.06
C SER A 200 -0.02 -4.47 -21.43
N ASN A 201 0.79 -5.50 -21.73
CA ASN A 201 1.43 -5.66 -23.04
C ASN A 201 0.47 -6.20 -24.11
N VAL A 202 -0.69 -6.71 -23.71
CA VAL A 202 -1.69 -7.32 -24.62
C VAL A 202 -3.03 -6.58 -24.60
N TRP A 203 -3.06 -5.36 -24.07
CA TRP A 203 -4.27 -4.55 -24.04
C TRP A 203 -4.71 -4.11 -25.44
N ASP A 204 -6.00 -4.26 -25.72
CA ASP A 204 -6.67 -3.48 -26.76
C ASP A 204 -6.97 -2.06 -26.26
N GLU A 205 -7.44 -1.18 -27.15
CA GLU A 205 -7.72 0.23 -26.82
C GLU A 205 -8.69 0.39 -25.63
N LYS A 206 -9.68 -0.49 -25.53
CA LYS A 206 -10.72 -0.42 -24.49
C LYS A 206 -10.16 -0.84 -23.13
N LEU A 207 -9.38 -1.92 -23.10
CA LEU A 207 -8.69 -2.41 -21.90
C LEU A 207 -7.59 -1.44 -21.47
N GLU A 208 -6.85 -0.87 -22.42
CA GLU A 208 -5.84 0.16 -22.18
C GLU A 208 -6.49 1.30 -21.42
N LEU A 209 -7.55 1.92 -21.95
CA LEU A 209 -8.25 3.03 -21.28
C LEU A 209 -8.83 2.66 -19.91
N LYS A 210 -9.38 1.44 -19.75
CA LYS A 210 -10.02 0.99 -18.51
C LYS A 210 -9.02 0.75 -17.38
N PHE A 211 -7.94 0.01 -17.66
CA PHE A 211 -7.02 -0.47 -16.63
C PHE A 211 -5.70 0.30 -16.56
N PHE A 212 -5.43 1.26 -17.46
CA PHE A 212 -4.30 2.18 -17.33
C PHE A 212 -4.21 2.85 -15.95
N PRO A 213 -5.31 3.34 -15.33
CA PRO A 213 -5.23 3.96 -14.02
C PRO A 213 -4.71 3.01 -12.94
N VAL A 214 -4.99 1.70 -13.04
CA VAL A 214 -4.46 0.67 -12.13
C VAL A 214 -2.95 0.49 -12.35
N LEU A 215 -2.48 0.48 -13.59
CA LEU A 215 -1.06 0.44 -13.93
C LEU A 215 -0.32 1.70 -13.44
N LEU A 216 -0.87 2.88 -13.66
CA LEU A 216 -0.30 4.14 -13.18
C LEU A 216 -0.24 4.19 -11.66
N TRP A 217 -1.32 3.81 -10.98
CA TRP A 217 -1.31 3.70 -9.52
C TRP A 217 -0.16 2.80 -9.07
N TRP A 218 -0.08 1.58 -9.61
CA TRP A 218 0.96 0.62 -9.22
C TRP A 218 2.38 1.17 -9.45
N LYS A 219 2.66 1.71 -10.64
CA LYS A 219 3.99 2.21 -11.02
C LYS A 219 4.39 3.49 -10.26
N LEU A 220 3.42 4.31 -9.87
CA LEU A 220 3.68 5.58 -9.20
C LEU A 220 3.73 5.44 -7.68
N THR A 221 2.72 4.81 -7.06
CA THR A 221 2.54 4.82 -5.60
C THR A 221 3.38 3.77 -4.87
N SER A 222 3.87 2.74 -5.59
CA SER A 222 4.84 1.78 -5.05
C SER A 222 6.26 2.36 -4.93
N VAL A 223 6.53 3.48 -5.62
CA VAL A 223 7.82 4.19 -5.60
C VAL A 223 7.74 5.48 -4.79
N ILE A 224 6.68 6.27 -4.99
CA ILE A 224 6.44 7.52 -4.28
C ILE A 224 5.35 7.26 -3.23
N PRO A 225 5.67 7.31 -1.92
CA PRO A 225 4.68 7.04 -0.90
C PRO A 225 3.62 8.14 -0.89
N MET A 226 2.42 7.82 -1.38
CA MET A 226 1.29 8.75 -1.43
C MET A 226 0.01 8.08 -0.98
N ARG A 227 -0.92 8.86 -0.41
CA ARG A 227 -2.25 8.35 -0.07
C ARG A 227 -3.04 8.06 -1.37
N PRO A 228 -3.97 7.10 -1.36
CA PRO A 228 -4.84 6.84 -2.50
C PRO A 228 -5.60 8.07 -3.02
N SER A 229 -6.04 8.95 -2.11
CA SER A 229 -6.69 10.21 -2.50
C SER A 229 -5.75 11.22 -3.15
N GLU A 230 -4.48 11.28 -2.71
CA GLU A 230 -3.45 12.08 -3.39
C GLU A 230 -3.26 11.59 -4.82
N PHE A 231 -3.20 10.28 -5.06
CA PHE A 231 -3.12 9.73 -6.41
C PHE A 231 -4.31 10.15 -7.29
N CYS A 232 -5.53 10.04 -6.76
CA CYS A 232 -6.74 10.41 -7.50
C CYS A 232 -6.82 11.92 -7.80
N SER A 233 -6.21 12.74 -6.94
CA SER A 233 -6.23 14.20 -7.02
C SER A 233 -5.05 14.81 -7.77
N ILE A 234 -4.13 14.01 -8.31
CA ILE A 234 -3.03 14.52 -9.15
C ILE A 234 -3.65 15.34 -10.28
N LYS A 235 -3.14 16.54 -10.53
CA LYS A 235 -3.67 17.42 -11.58
C LYS A 235 -3.33 16.90 -12.97
N ARG A 236 -4.17 17.20 -13.96
CA ARG A 236 -3.94 16.83 -15.36
C ARG A 236 -2.61 17.35 -15.92
N ASN A 237 -2.22 18.57 -15.55
CA ASN A 237 -0.98 19.22 -15.94
C ASN A 237 0.17 19.00 -14.93
N CYS A 238 0.28 17.81 -14.35
CA CYS A 238 1.26 17.51 -13.30
C CYS A 238 2.72 17.36 -13.79
N LEU A 239 2.96 17.28 -15.10
CA LEU A 239 4.29 17.01 -15.65
C LEU A 239 5.04 18.29 -16.00
N SER A 240 6.33 18.36 -15.66
CA SER A 240 7.23 19.44 -16.08
C SER A 240 8.64 18.91 -16.41
N ILE A 241 9.40 19.70 -17.19
CA ILE A 241 10.79 19.42 -17.56
C ILE A 241 11.63 20.61 -17.11
N GLN A 242 12.73 20.36 -16.40
CA GLN A 242 13.69 21.38 -16.02
C GLN A 242 15.09 20.90 -16.41
N GLY A 243 15.69 21.52 -17.43
CA GLY A 243 16.93 21.02 -18.03
C GLY A 243 16.72 19.63 -18.66
N ASN A 244 17.52 18.65 -18.21
CA ASN A 244 17.42 17.25 -18.65
C ASN A 244 16.57 16.38 -17.72
N ASP A 245 16.08 16.93 -16.61
CA ASP A 245 15.37 16.19 -15.58
C ASP A 245 13.85 16.31 -15.74
N PHE A 246 13.15 15.21 -15.46
CA PHE A 246 11.69 15.09 -15.57
C PHE A 246 11.07 15.17 -14.17
N PHE A 247 9.96 15.90 -14.04
CA PHE A 247 9.31 16.13 -12.74
C PHE A 247 7.82 15.86 -12.78
N ILE A 248 7.27 15.48 -11.61
CA ILE A 248 5.84 15.40 -11.32
C ILE A 248 5.48 16.33 -10.15
N THR A 249 4.39 17.08 -10.29
CA THR A 249 3.77 17.84 -9.21
C THR A 249 2.60 17.07 -8.61
N LEU A 250 2.72 16.73 -7.34
CA LEU A 250 1.72 16.05 -6.52
C LEU A 250 0.76 17.07 -5.88
N PRO A 251 -0.48 16.67 -5.52
CA PRO A 251 -1.47 17.55 -4.91
C PRO A 251 -1.23 17.75 -3.41
N ARG A 252 0.02 17.99 -3.03
CA ARG A 252 0.44 18.31 -1.66
C ARG A 252 0.53 19.81 -1.47
N GLN A 253 0.15 20.28 -0.30
CA GLN A 253 0.52 21.64 0.10
C GLN A 253 2.03 21.68 0.32
N LYS A 254 2.72 22.59 -0.37
CA LYS A 254 4.14 22.83 -0.10
C LYS A 254 4.27 23.37 1.33
N GLN A 255 5.00 22.66 2.17
CA GLN A 255 5.22 23.07 3.56
C GLN A 255 6.63 23.59 3.72
N LYS A 256 6.78 24.79 4.27
CA LYS A 256 8.09 25.34 4.63
C LYS A 256 8.57 24.70 5.94
N ALA A 257 9.87 24.42 6.03
CA ALA A 257 10.48 23.96 7.27
C ALA A 257 10.31 25.00 8.38
N THR A 258 10.07 24.55 9.60
CA THR A 258 10.08 25.37 10.82
C THR A 258 11.14 24.83 11.79
N SER A 259 11.32 25.46 12.95
CA SER A 259 12.19 24.93 14.00
C SER A 259 11.80 23.54 14.53
N LYS A 260 10.59 23.04 14.19
CA LYS A 260 10.01 21.79 14.69
C LYS A 260 9.48 20.85 13.58
N THR A 261 9.49 21.28 12.31
CA THR A 261 8.87 20.54 11.18
C THR A 261 9.73 20.63 9.91
N PHE A 262 9.69 19.59 9.06
CA PHE A 262 10.48 19.51 7.82
C PHE A 262 9.82 20.21 6.63
N GLU A 263 10.61 20.57 5.60
CA GLU A 263 10.06 20.97 4.29
C GLU A 263 9.48 19.75 3.56
N VAL A 264 8.23 19.83 3.14
CA VAL A 264 7.59 18.80 2.30
C VAL A 264 7.46 19.35 0.88
N PRO A 265 8.24 18.82 -0.09
CA PRO A 265 8.13 19.23 -1.48
C PRO A 265 6.85 18.65 -2.11
N ASN A 266 6.23 19.42 -3.00
CA ASN A 266 5.11 18.96 -3.81
C ASN A 266 5.53 18.57 -5.23
N THR A 267 6.77 18.86 -5.63
CA THR A 267 7.31 18.52 -6.95
C THR A 267 8.52 17.63 -6.78
N LEU A 268 8.52 16.48 -7.44
CA LEU A 268 9.53 15.43 -7.28
C LEU A 268 10.10 15.04 -8.64
N PRO A 269 11.42 14.73 -8.72
CA PRO A 269 11.99 14.16 -9.93
C PRO A 269 11.46 12.75 -10.16
N ILE A 270 11.23 12.39 -11.43
CA ILE A 270 10.78 11.07 -11.87
C ILE A 270 11.63 10.57 -13.03
N SER A 271 11.62 9.25 -13.26
CA SER A 271 12.30 8.67 -14.41
C SER A 271 11.61 9.07 -15.72
N LYS A 272 12.38 9.08 -16.81
CA LYS A 272 11.85 9.30 -18.18
C LYS A 272 10.77 8.27 -18.54
N GLU A 273 10.91 7.03 -18.09
CA GLU A 273 9.92 5.96 -18.30
C GLU A 273 8.57 6.34 -17.68
N LEU A 274 8.56 6.74 -16.40
CA LEU A 274 7.35 7.13 -15.69
C LEU A 274 6.73 8.40 -16.28
N TYR A 275 7.56 9.37 -16.67
CA TYR A 275 7.10 10.58 -17.35
C TYR A 275 6.37 10.24 -18.66
N ASN A 276 6.95 9.37 -19.48
CA ASN A 276 6.36 8.93 -20.74
C ASN A 276 5.07 8.13 -20.51
N LEU A 277 5.01 7.28 -19.48
CA LEU A 277 3.82 6.52 -19.12
C LEU A 277 2.64 7.44 -18.76
N ILE A 278 2.88 8.47 -17.93
CA ILE A 278 1.87 9.47 -17.57
C ILE A 278 1.45 10.27 -18.82
N LYS A 279 2.42 10.71 -19.64
CA LYS A 279 2.15 11.46 -20.87
C LYS A 279 1.32 10.66 -21.88
N ARG A 280 1.58 9.35 -22.01
CA ARG A 280 0.78 8.43 -22.84
C ARG A 280 -0.67 8.40 -22.39
N TYR A 281 -0.91 8.24 -21.08
CA TYR A 281 -2.27 8.23 -20.56
C TYR A 281 -3.02 9.53 -20.83
N ILE A 282 -2.37 10.68 -20.62
CA ILE A 282 -2.94 12.00 -20.94
C ILE A 282 -3.38 11.99 -22.40
N HIS A 283 -2.48 11.67 -23.32
CA HIS A 283 -2.75 11.67 -24.76
C HIS A 283 -3.94 10.79 -25.18
N ILE A 284 -4.01 9.53 -24.71
CA ILE A 284 -5.09 8.62 -25.10
C ILE A 284 -6.45 8.98 -24.49
N SER A 285 -6.46 9.74 -23.38
CA SER A 285 -7.69 10.13 -22.70
C SER A 285 -8.20 11.52 -23.08
N ASP A 286 -7.44 12.30 -23.85
CA ASP A 286 -7.82 13.67 -24.25
C ASP A 286 -9.11 13.72 -25.09
N SER A 287 -9.40 12.67 -25.87
CA SER A 287 -10.60 12.59 -26.71
C SER A 287 -11.92 12.52 -25.92
N TYR A 288 -11.86 12.30 -24.60
CA TYR A 288 -13.04 12.15 -23.73
C TYR A 288 -13.48 13.46 -23.05
N GLY A 289 -12.84 14.58 -23.39
CA GLY A 289 -13.18 15.91 -22.89
C GLY A 289 -12.27 16.41 -21.78
N GLU A 290 -12.54 17.64 -21.32
CA GLU A 290 -11.75 18.29 -20.28
C GLU A 290 -11.85 17.56 -18.93
N THR A 291 -10.73 17.48 -18.23
CA THR A 291 -10.65 16.91 -16.88
C THR A 291 -9.62 17.66 -16.05
N THR A 292 -9.91 17.86 -14.77
CA THR A 292 -9.02 18.53 -13.82
C THR A 292 -7.95 17.58 -13.29
N THR A 293 -8.31 16.31 -13.07
CA THR A 293 -7.44 15.28 -12.53
C THR A 293 -6.66 14.56 -13.63
N LEU A 294 -5.53 13.95 -13.27
CA LEU A 294 -4.70 13.16 -14.18
C LEU A 294 -5.53 12.05 -14.79
N ILE A 295 -6.22 11.28 -13.94
CA ILE A 295 -7.16 10.24 -14.36
C ILE A 295 -8.47 10.89 -14.79
N SER A 296 -8.95 10.53 -15.98
CA SER A 296 -10.19 11.10 -16.53
C SER A 296 -11.41 10.34 -16.03
N ALA A 297 -12.28 11.06 -15.32
CA ALA A 297 -13.55 10.54 -14.83
C ALA A 297 -14.50 10.17 -15.98
N ALA A 298 -14.46 10.91 -17.09
CA ALA A 298 -15.22 10.63 -18.31
C ALA A 298 -14.80 9.30 -18.96
N VAL A 299 -13.49 9.03 -19.06
CA VAL A 299 -12.96 7.75 -19.55
C VAL A 299 -13.47 6.61 -18.67
N TYR A 300 -13.25 6.68 -17.35
CA TYR A 300 -13.74 5.67 -16.42
C TYR A 300 -15.24 5.37 -16.64
N ARG A 301 -16.08 6.42 -16.71
CA ARG A 301 -17.53 6.26 -16.90
C ARG A 301 -17.91 5.71 -18.27
N SER A 302 -17.10 5.92 -19.31
CA SER A 302 -17.31 5.29 -20.62
C SER A 302 -16.99 3.80 -20.61
N THR A 303 -16.08 3.35 -19.75
CA THR A 303 -15.72 1.93 -19.61
C THR A 303 -16.76 1.13 -18.83
N LEU A 304 -17.63 1.83 -18.10
CA LEU A 304 -18.73 1.25 -17.36
C LEU A 304 -19.97 1.11 -18.23
N ASN A 305 -20.67 -0.01 -18.08
CA ASN A 305 -22.01 -0.23 -18.63
C ASN A 305 -23.06 0.57 -17.83
N TYR A 306 -22.86 1.88 -17.64
CA TYR A 306 -23.79 2.75 -16.92
C TYR A 306 -25.12 2.83 -17.69
N PRO A 307 -26.28 2.68 -17.01
CA PRO A 307 -27.57 2.87 -17.65
C PRO A 307 -27.76 4.35 -17.94
N THR A 308 -28.00 4.68 -19.21
CA THR A 308 -28.54 5.94 -19.75
C THR A 308 -27.72 7.23 -19.57
N GLN A 309 -27.70 8.04 -20.64
CA GLN A 309 -27.05 9.36 -20.75
C GLN A 309 -27.57 10.37 -19.69
N SER A 310 -28.81 10.21 -19.23
CA SER A 310 -29.44 11.04 -18.19
C SER A 310 -28.79 10.91 -16.82
N LYS A 311 -28.32 9.71 -16.43
CA LYS A 311 -27.66 9.49 -15.13
C LYS A 311 -26.24 10.03 -15.09
N ARG A 312 -25.57 10.10 -16.25
CA ARG A 312 -24.22 10.68 -16.37
C ARG A 312 -24.19 12.19 -16.08
N ARG A 313 -25.29 12.92 -16.30
CA ARG A 313 -25.37 14.38 -16.05
C ARG A 313 -25.33 14.75 -14.56
N ILE A 314 -25.68 13.82 -13.68
CA ILE A 314 -25.73 14.07 -12.22
C ILE A 314 -24.32 14.01 -11.61
N LEU A 315 -23.42 13.26 -12.23
CA LEU A 315 -22.08 12.96 -11.72
C LEU A 315 -21.02 13.91 -12.31
N ASN A 316 -20.03 14.28 -11.50
CA ASN A 316 -18.97 15.21 -11.86
C ASN A 316 -18.02 14.60 -12.90
N GLN A 317 -17.99 15.14 -14.12
CA GLN A 317 -17.18 14.61 -15.22
C GLN A 317 -15.70 15.05 -15.17
N ASN A 318 -15.37 16.07 -14.37
CA ASN A 318 -14.06 16.69 -14.41
C ASN A 318 -13.10 16.13 -13.36
N HIS A 319 -13.62 15.53 -12.29
CA HIS A 319 -12.83 15.03 -11.17
C HIS A 319 -12.97 13.52 -11.01
N PHE A 320 -11.83 12.85 -10.91
CA PHE A 320 -11.74 11.44 -10.57
C PHE A 320 -11.59 11.26 -9.05
N PHE A 321 -12.41 10.39 -8.47
CA PHE A 321 -12.49 10.18 -7.02
C PHE A 321 -12.02 8.79 -6.60
N LEU A 322 -11.63 8.64 -5.33
CA LEU A 322 -11.08 7.39 -4.78
C LEU A 322 -12.02 6.19 -4.96
N TYR A 323 -13.33 6.39 -4.84
CA TYR A 323 -14.29 5.29 -5.03
C TYR A 323 -14.29 4.74 -6.46
N MET A 324 -14.04 5.60 -7.46
CA MET A 324 -13.91 5.20 -8.85
C MET A 324 -12.67 4.34 -9.04
N PHE A 325 -11.56 4.71 -8.41
CA PHE A 325 -10.34 3.90 -8.38
C PHE A 325 -10.57 2.54 -7.71
N ASN A 326 -11.24 2.51 -6.55
CA ASN A 326 -11.57 1.26 -5.85
C ASN A 326 -12.41 0.33 -6.73
N ASN A 327 -13.35 0.88 -7.50
CA ASN A 327 -14.14 0.12 -8.46
C ASN A 327 -13.29 -0.42 -9.62
N LEU A 328 -12.34 0.36 -10.15
CA LEU A 328 -11.39 -0.12 -11.18
C LEU A 328 -10.51 -1.25 -10.66
N LEU A 329 -9.96 -1.10 -9.46
CA LEU A 329 -9.13 -2.12 -8.85
C LEU A 329 -9.94 -3.40 -8.59
N HIS A 330 -11.17 -3.26 -8.10
CA HIS A 330 -12.09 -4.39 -7.96
C HIS A 330 -12.39 -5.05 -9.32
N ALA A 331 -12.67 -4.26 -10.35
CA ALA A 331 -12.91 -4.76 -11.70
C ALA A 331 -11.69 -5.51 -12.25
N PHE A 332 -10.48 -5.05 -11.96
CA PHE A 332 -9.26 -5.75 -12.34
C PHE A 332 -9.14 -7.11 -11.62
N TYR A 333 -9.45 -7.16 -10.32
CA TYR A 333 -9.51 -8.44 -9.59
C TYR A 333 -10.56 -9.40 -10.16
N SER A 334 -11.75 -8.94 -10.49
CA SER A 334 -12.81 -9.81 -11.01
C SER A 334 -12.64 -10.17 -12.48
N GLU A 335 -12.45 -9.19 -13.36
CA GLU A 335 -12.47 -9.41 -14.81
C GLU A 335 -11.13 -9.93 -15.34
N VAL A 336 -10.02 -9.60 -14.67
CA VAL A 336 -8.69 -10.04 -15.11
C VAL A 336 -8.22 -11.20 -14.25
N LEU A 337 -8.00 -10.99 -12.96
CA LEU A 337 -7.39 -12.04 -12.13
C LEU A 337 -8.29 -13.28 -12.03
N LYS A 338 -9.58 -13.11 -11.80
CA LYS A 338 -10.52 -14.24 -11.71
C LYS A 338 -10.89 -14.79 -13.07
N ASP A 339 -11.47 -13.98 -13.95
CA ASP A 339 -12.08 -14.49 -15.18
C ASP A 339 -11.04 -14.91 -16.24
N ILE A 340 -9.90 -14.21 -16.35
CA ILE A 340 -8.84 -14.55 -17.33
C ILE A 340 -7.80 -15.50 -16.72
N TYR A 341 -7.32 -15.21 -15.50
CA TYR A 341 -6.22 -15.96 -14.88
C TYR A 341 -6.68 -17.05 -13.89
N GLY A 342 -7.99 -17.21 -13.65
CA GLY A 342 -8.53 -18.26 -12.78
C GLY A 342 -8.22 -18.08 -11.29
N LEU A 343 -7.89 -16.87 -10.85
CA LEU A 343 -7.50 -16.54 -9.47
C LEU A 343 -8.64 -15.91 -8.70
N GLU A 344 -9.16 -16.64 -7.72
CA GLU A 344 -10.19 -16.19 -6.80
C GLU A 344 -9.65 -15.12 -5.84
N PRO A 345 -10.13 -13.87 -5.94
CA PRO A 345 -9.67 -12.77 -5.10
C PRO A 345 -10.30 -12.85 -3.71
N ILE A 346 -9.47 -12.81 -2.66
CA ILE A 346 -9.91 -12.86 -1.26
C ILE A 346 -9.69 -11.52 -0.59
N ASP A 347 -10.72 -11.02 0.09
CA ASP A 347 -10.58 -9.81 0.90
C ASP A 347 -9.67 -10.05 2.11
N LYS A 348 -8.81 -9.07 2.37
CA LYS A 348 -7.82 -9.08 3.45
C LYS A 348 -8.41 -9.37 4.83
N SER A 349 -9.61 -8.84 5.13
CA SER A 349 -10.31 -9.08 6.39
C SER A 349 -10.74 -10.54 6.57
N LYS A 350 -11.13 -11.20 5.48
CA LYS A 350 -11.48 -12.63 5.46
C LYS A 350 -10.21 -13.47 5.68
N TRP A 351 -9.15 -13.16 4.94
CA TRP A 351 -7.86 -13.83 5.09
C TRP A 351 -7.30 -13.74 6.51
N LEU A 352 -7.38 -12.57 7.16
CA LEU A 352 -6.89 -12.41 8.55
C LEU A 352 -7.66 -13.27 9.56
N LYS A 353 -8.97 -13.41 9.39
CA LYS A 353 -9.79 -14.29 10.24
C LYS A 353 -9.37 -15.75 10.08
N GLU A 354 -9.18 -16.17 8.84
CA GLU A 354 -8.74 -17.54 8.51
C GLU A 354 -7.31 -17.80 9.02
N LYS A 355 -6.36 -16.91 8.76
CA LYS A 355 -4.98 -16.97 9.26
C LYS A 355 -4.94 -17.12 10.79
N ASN A 356 -5.69 -16.30 11.52
CA ASN A 356 -5.72 -16.34 12.99
C ASN A 356 -6.37 -17.61 13.54
N SER A 357 -7.29 -18.23 12.79
CA SER A 357 -7.83 -19.56 13.15
C SER A 357 -6.84 -20.69 12.89
N VAL A 358 -6.04 -20.61 11.82
CA VAL A 358 -5.04 -21.63 11.44
C VAL A 358 -3.80 -21.58 12.34
N ILE A 359 -3.34 -20.39 12.75
CA ILE A 359 -2.20 -20.24 13.67
C ILE A 359 -2.45 -20.93 15.03
N LYS A 360 -3.71 -21.07 15.46
CA LYS A 360 -4.07 -21.82 16.67
C LYS A 360 -3.93 -23.34 16.53
N LEU A 361 -3.72 -23.87 15.32
CA LEU A 361 -3.75 -25.29 15.02
C LEU A 361 -2.41 -25.88 14.57
N ARG A 362 -1.39 -25.08 14.22
CA ARG A 362 -0.07 -25.59 13.80
C ARG A 362 1.09 -24.73 14.27
N SER A 363 1.90 -25.28 15.17
CA SER A 363 3.33 -24.95 15.35
C SER A 363 4.15 -25.96 14.53
N ASN A 364 5.14 -25.48 13.79
CA ASN A 364 6.14 -26.26 13.06
C ASN A 364 5.65 -26.83 11.72
N ASP A 365 5.66 -26.00 10.68
CA ASP A 365 6.35 -26.34 9.43
C ASP A 365 6.50 -25.07 8.59
N GLY A 366 7.71 -24.52 8.62
CA GLY A 366 8.16 -23.64 7.56
C GLY A 366 8.23 -24.48 6.28
N LEU A 367 7.57 -24.00 5.22
CA LEU A 367 7.39 -24.70 3.94
C LEU A 367 6.15 -25.59 3.81
N SER A 368 5.03 -25.26 4.47
CA SER A 368 3.71 -25.62 3.95
C SER A 368 3.16 -24.48 3.08
N GLU A 369 3.44 -24.61 1.79
CA GLU A 369 2.55 -24.28 0.68
C GLU A 369 1.08 -24.15 1.11
N PHE A 370 0.63 -22.93 1.37
CA PHE A 370 -0.78 -22.60 1.16
C PHE A 370 -1.00 -22.37 -0.34
N THR A 371 -0.94 -23.48 -1.05
CA THR A 371 -1.55 -23.72 -2.33
C THR A 371 -3.06 -23.81 -2.10
N ALA A 372 -3.72 -22.66 -2.07
CA ALA A 372 -4.78 -22.57 -3.05
C ALA A 372 -4.15 -21.79 -4.21
N GLU A 373 -3.50 -22.51 -5.14
CA GLU A 373 -2.89 -22.00 -6.38
C GLU A 373 -3.80 -21.01 -7.13
N LYS A 374 -5.11 -21.15 -6.90
CA LYS A 374 -6.21 -20.38 -7.47
C LYS A 374 -6.72 -19.25 -6.58
N GLN A 375 -6.03 -18.85 -5.51
CA GLN A 375 -6.45 -17.73 -4.66
C GLN A 375 -5.41 -16.61 -4.68
N ILE A 376 -5.88 -15.38 -4.53
CA ILE A 376 -5.03 -14.20 -4.37
C ILE A 376 -5.61 -13.24 -3.35
N ILE A 377 -4.82 -12.82 -2.35
CA ILE A 377 -5.26 -11.79 -1.41
C ILE A 377 -5.25 -10.43 -2.09
N LYS A 378 -6.36 -9.70 -1.98
CA LYS A 378 -6.49 -8.36 -2.57
C LYS A 378 -5.55 -7.36 -1.88
N ILE A 379 -4.80 -6.63 -2.69
CA ILE A 379 -4.01 -5.48 -2.31
C ILE A 379 -4.95 -4.28 -2.20
N GLN A 380 -4.84 -3.54 -1.10
CA GLN A 380 -5.59 -2.30 -0.92
C GLN A 380 -4.80 -1.12 -1.51
N PRO A 381 -5.47 -0.05 -1.97
CA PRO A 381 -4.81 1.13 -2.51
C PRO A 381 -3.68 1.67 -1.63
N ASN A 382 -3.91 1.74 -0.31
CA ASN A 382 -2.95 2.27 0.66
C ASN A 382 -1.80 1.31 1.02
N ASP A 383 -1.86 0.04 0.60
CA ASP A 383 -0.77 -0.90 0.84
C ASP A 383 0.48 -0.50 0.03
N THR A 384 0.32 0.12 -1.15
CA THR A 384 1.45 0.63 -1.97
C THR A 384 2.27 1.71 -1.28
N ARG A 385 1.62 2.59 -0.49
CA ARG A 385 2.32 3.57 0.36
C ARG A 385 3.23 2.87 1.37
N HIS A 386 2.76 1.77 1.96
CA HIS A 386 3.57 0.97 2.89
C HIS A 386 4.74 0.31 2.15
N PHE A 387 4.53 -0.21 0.94
CA PHE A 387 5.59 -0.81 0.13
C PHE A 387 6.68 0.20 -0.20
N ALA A 388 6.31 1.42 -0.62
CA ALA A 388 7.26 2.48 -0.93
C ALA A 388 8.12 2.85 0.30
N ILE A 389 7.50 3.03 1.47
CA ILE A 389 8.23 3.38 2.70
C ILE A 389 9.16 2.25 3.15
N CYS A 390 8.68 1.00 3.16
CA CYS A 390 9.52 -0.15 3.51
C CYS A 390 10.69 -0.32 2.53
N SER A 391 10.45 -0.10 1.24
CA SER A 391 11.49 -0.16 0.21
C SER A 391 12.57 0.90 0.43
N MET A 392 12.17 2.16 0.73
CA MET A 392 13.11 3.22 1.06
C MET A 392 13.90 2.90 2.34
N MET A 393 13.25 2.31 3.35
CA MET A 393 13.91 1.91 4.60
C MET A 393 15.01 0.87 4.35
N ILE A 394 14.70 -0.18 3.57
CA ILE A 394 15.65 -1.26 3.24
C ILE A 394 16.80 -0.75 2.36
N GLN A 395 16.57 0.24 1.51
CA GLN A 395 17.59 0.93 0.74
C GLN A 395 18.44 1.91 1.58
N GLY A 396 18.17 2.05 2.87
CA GLY A 396 18.98 2.87 3.78
C GLY A 396 18.79 4.37 3.57
N PHE A 397 17.63 4.79 3.04
CA PHE A 397 17.33 6.21 2.87
C PHE A 397 17.31 6.93 4.23
N ASN A 398 17.83 8.16 4.24
CA ASN A 398 17.75 9.01 5.42
C ASN A 398 16.28 9.12 5.89
N PRO A 399 15.98 8.91 7.20
CA PRO A 399 14.62 9.02 7.73
C PRO A 399 13.94 10.37 7.41
N LEU A 400 14.72 11.45 7.29
CA LEU A 400 14.22 12.75 6.83
C LEU A 400 13.72 12.68 5.39
N THR A 401 14.47 12.04 4.49
CA THR A 401 14.06 11.87 3.10
C THR A 401 12.78 11.05 3.03
N ILE A 402 12.67 9.97 3.82
CA ILE A 402 11.45 9.15 3.91
C ILE A 402 10.27 9.99 4.41
N ALA A 403 10.45 10.77 5.48
CA ALA A 403 9.42 11.67 6.00
C ALA A 403 8.92 12.63 4.91
N ARG A 404 9.84 13.31 4.22
CA ARG A 404 9.52 14.27 3.17
C ARG A 404 8.81 13.63 1.98
N MET A 405 9.27 12.45 1.56
CA MET A 405 8.67 11.69 0.46
C MET A 405 7.27 11.17 0.83
N ALA A 406 7.05 10.80 2.08
CA ALA A 406 5.75 10.36 2.58
C ALA A 406 4.82 11.52 2.97
N GLY A 407 5.34 12.74 3.15
CA GLY A 407 4.57 13.88 3.67
C GLY A 407 4.36 13.84 5.20
N HIS A 408 5.25 13.20 5.95
CA HIS A 408 5.25 13.23 7.42
C HIS A 408 6.03 14.45 7.94
N GLN A 409 5.57 15.07 9.04
CA GLN A 409 6.33 16.14 9.70
C GLN A 409 7.18 15.63 10.86
N HIS A 410 6.84 14.45 11.40
CA HIS A 410 7.56 13.77 12.48
C HIS A 410 8.04 12.38 12.02
N ILE A 411 9.16 11.90 12.58
CA ILE A 411 9.75 10.60 12.19
C ILE A 411 9.02 9.44 12.87
N GLU A 412 8.41 9.72 14.02
CA GLU A 412 7.59 8.78 14.80
C GLU A 412 6.45 8.21 13.95
N SER A 413 5.93 8.99 13.01
CA SER A 413 4.95 8.57 12.00
C SER A 413 5.48 7.51 11.02
N GLN A 414 6.76 7.14 11.11
CA GLN A 414 7.37 6.04 10.36
C GLN A 414 7.52 4.75 11.17
N TYR A 415 7.40 4.80 12.50
CA TYR A 415 7.75 3.67 13.38
C TYR A 415 6.88 2.43 13.15
N HIS A 416 5.63 2.58 12.73
CA HIS A 416 4.78 1.43 12.45
C HIS A 416 5.21 0.67 11.20
N TYR A 417 5.84 1.31 10.20
CA TYR A 417 6.34 0.60 9.01
C TYR A 417 7.56 -0.28 9.34
N GLN A 418 8.32 0.05 10.40
CA GLN A 418 9.50 -0.72 10.80
C GLN A 418 9.17 -2.18 11.14
N LYS A 419 7.95 -2.45 11.63
CA LYS A 419 7.47 -3.80 11.94
C LYS A 419 7.28 -4.68 10.69
N HIS A 420 7.28 -4.09 9.49
CA HIS A 420 7.13 -4.79 8.22
C HIS A 420 8.44 -4.91 7.43
N ILE A 421 9.58 -4.46 7.99
CA ILE A 421 10.89 -4.56 7.33
C ILE A 421 11.26 -6.03 7.09
N GLU A 422 11.08 -6.91 8.08
CA GLU A 422 11.36 -8.35 7.94
C GLU A 422 10.54 -8.95 6.79
N PHE A 423 9.23 -8.69 6.79
CA PHE A 423 8.33 -9.14 5.74
C PHE A 423 8.77 -8.67 4.34
N PHE A 424 9.27 -7.43 4.22
CA PHE A 424 9.70 -6.85 2.94
C PHE A 424 11.10 -7.34 2.49
N ILE A 425 11.96 -7.75 3.43
CA ILE A 425 13.25 -8.39 3.13
C ILE A 425 13.03 -9.80 2.57
N ASP A 426 12.23 -10.63 3.26
CA ASP A 426 11.88 -11.98 2.80
C ASP A 426 11.20 -11.93 1.42
N SER A 427 10.37 -10.91 1.26
CA SER A 427 9.74 -10.52 0.02
C SER A 427 10.76 -10.29 -1.09
N LYS A 428 11.68 -9.33 -0.95
CA LYS A 428 12.65 -9.01 -2.00
C LYS A 428 13.43 -10.22 -2.50
N ALA A 429 13.79 -11.14 -1.61
CA ALA A 429 14.45 -12.38 -2.00
C ALA A 429 13.55 -13.30 -2.84
N TYR A 430 12.27 -13.41 -2.47
CA TYR A 430 11.29 -14.20 -3.22
C TYR A 430 10.94 -13.58 -4.58
N GLU A 431 10.88 -12.25 -4.72
CA GLU A 431 10.66 -11.57 -6.01
C GLU A 431 11.79 -11.83 -6.98
N ALA A 432 13.03 -11.70 -6.51
CA ALA A 432 14.20 -12.05 -7.29
C ALA A 432 14.11 -13.51 -7.79
N THR A 433 13.64 -14.44 -6.95
CA THR A 433 13.41 -15.83 -7.36
C THR A 433 12.30 -15.96 -8.42
N LEU A 434 11.13 -15.36 -8.19
CA LEU A 434 9.94 -15.55 -9.03
C LEU A 434 10.03 -14.87 -10.40
N LEU A 435 10.57 -13.65 -10.47
CA LEU A 435 10.72 -12.91 -11.73
C LEU A 435 11.50 -13.71 -12.76
N ASN A 436 12.54 -14.44 -12.32
CA ASN A 436 13.31 -15.28 -13.22
C ASN A 436 12.52 -16.48 -13.74
N ARG A 437 11.71 -17.14 -12.89
CA ARG A 437 10.84 -18.25 -13.30
C ARG A 437 9.88 -17.85 -14.41
N LEU A 438 9.31 -16.64 -14.31
CA LEU A 438 8.33 -16.13 -15.25
C LEU A 438 8.96 -15.65 -16.58
N THR A 439 10.23 -15.23 -16.56
CA THR A 439 10.97 -14.92 -17.80
C THR A 439 11.44 -16.15 -18.58
N ASN A 440 11.50 -17.34 -17.95
CA ASN A 440 11.85 -18.59 -18.65
C ASN A 440 10.65 -19.17 -19.44
N SER A 441 9.41 -18.84 -19.06
CA SER A 441 8.20 -19.29 -19.76
C SER A 441 7.71 -18.32 -20.85
N SER A 442 8.19 -17.07 -20.86
CA SER A 442 7.80 -16.05 -21.85
C SER A 442 9.05 -15.37 -22.42
N ARG A 443 9.31 -15.57 -23.72
CA ARG A 443 10.53 -15.07 -24.41
C ARG A 443 10.62 -13.55 -24.54
N ASP A 444 9.63 -12.77 -24.09
CA ASP A 444 9.68 -11.32 -24.13
C ASP A 444 8.95 -10.70 -22.94
N THR A 445 9.70 -10.15 -21.96
CA THR A 445 9.28 -9.00 -21.16
C THR A 445 10.50 -8.30 -20.54
N ASN A 446 10.62 -6.98 -20.79
CA ASN A 446 11.62 -6.12 -20.16
C ASN A 446 11.17 -5.74 -18.75
N TYR A 447 11.76 -6.38 -17.74
CA TYR A 447 11.77 -5.90 -16.36
C TYR A 447 13.23 -5.81 -15.91
N ASN A 448 13.70 -4.59 -15.60
CA ASN A 448 15.11 -4.26 -15.35
C ASN A 448 15.62 -4.68 -13.95
N SER A 449 15.28 -5.88 -13.47
CA SER A 449 15.89 -6.46 -12.27
C SER A 449 16.62 -7.74 -12.60
N THR A 450 17.95 -7.59 -12.66
CA THR A 450 19.02 -8.60 -12.63
C THR A 450 19.04 -9.65 -13.74
N LEU A 451 19.52 -9.23 -14.92
CA LEU A 451 20.16 -10.10 -15.92
C LEU A 451 21.08 -11.15 -15.26
N VAL A 452 21.77 -10.79 -14.19
CA VAL A 452 22.67 -11.66 -13.41
C VAL A 452 21.97 -12.91 -12.84
N ILE A 453 20.79 -12.77 -12.23
CA ILE A 453 20.08 -13.93 -11.62
C ILE A 453 19.40 -14.78 -12.72
N LYS A 454 18.96 -14.14 -13.81
CA LYS A 454 18.47 -14.84 -15.01
C LYS A 454 19.57 -15.68 -15.68
N ASP A 455 20.77 -15.12 -15.86
CA ASP A 455 21.93 -15.82 -16.41
C ASP A 455 22.37 -16.99 -15.51
N LEU A 456 22.26 -16.80 -14.19
CA LEU A 456 22.54 -17.79 -13.15
C LEU A 456 21.67 -19.05 -13.28
N ILE A 457 20.34 -18.87 -13.38
CA ILE A 457 19.39 -19.98 -13.51
C ILE A 457 19.52 -20.67 -14.87
N ASN A 458 19.61 -19.90 -15.96
CA ASN A 458 19.80 -20.48 -17.29
C ASN A 458 21.09 -21.31 -17.38
N ARG A 459 22.13 -20.92 -16.62
CA ARG A 459 23.32 -21.74 -16.43
C ARG A 459 23.05 -22.95 -15.54
N SER A 460 22.37 -22.80 -14.40
CA SER A 460 22.04 -23.92 -13.50
C SER A 460 21.27 -25.04 -14.23
N LEU A 461 20.34 -24.66 -15.11
CA LEU A 461 19.53 -25.55 -15.96
C LEU A 461 20.21 -25.99 -17.26
N ALA A 462 21.39 -25.43 -17.59
CA ALA A 462 22.05 -25.76 -18.83
C ALA A 462 22.52 -27.22 -18.79
N PRO A 463 22.38 -27.97 -19.90
CA PRO A 463 22.96 -29.29 -19.98
C PRO A 463 24.48 -29.17 -19.85
N GLU A 464 25.09 -30.19 -19.25
CA GLU A 464 26.53 -30.24 -18.96
C GLU A 464 27.40 -29.91 -20.20
N GLU A 465 26.91 -30.32 -21.37
CA GLU A 465 27.52 -30.11 -22.69
C GLU A 465 27.72 -28.63 -23.08
N MET A 466 27.03 -27.69 -22.40
CA MET A 466 27.21 -26.25 -22.63
C MET A 466 28.46 -25.66 -21.98
N PHE A 467 29.15 -26.40 -21.10
CA PHE A 467 30.30 -25.89 -20.37
C PHE A 467 31.61 -26.52 -20.88
N GLU A 468 32.39 -25.72 -21.62
CA GLU A 468 33.71 -26.12 -22.13
C GLU A 468 34.75 -26.31 -21.00
N TYR A 469 34.60 -25.58 -19.90
CA TYR A 469 35.42 -25.65 -18.70
C TYR A 469 34.57 -25.99 -17.48
N LYS A 470 35.04 -26.94 -16.67
CA LYS A 470 34.44 -27.27 -15.37
C LYS A 470 35.52 -27.68 -14.38
N GLU A 471 35.43 -27.14 -13.17
CA GLU A 471 36.31 -27.50 -12.06
C GLU A 471 35.47 -27.69 -10.79
N GLU A 472 35.69 -28.80 -10.09
CA GLU A 472 34.95 -29.15 -8.87
C GLU A 472 35.16 -28.10 -7.77
N VAL A 473 34.07 -27.73 -7.09
CA VAL A 473 34.07 -26.82 -5.93
C VAL A 473 33.27 -27.47 -4.79
N GLU A 474 33.16 -26.78 -3.65
CA GLU A 474 32.48 -27.27 -2.43
C GLU A 474 31.10 -27.91 -2.72
N ILE A 475 30.29 -27.26 -3.57
CA ILE A 475 29.01 -27.76 -4.08
C ILE A 475 28.92 -27.35 -5.55
N GLY A 476 28.94 -28.29 -6.48
CA GLY A 476 28.91 -28.06 -7.92
C GLY A 476 30.28 -27.88 -8.57
N TYR A 477 30.27 -27.22 -9.72
CA TYR A 477 31.44 -26.93 -10.55
C TYR A 477 31.52 -25.43 -10.87
N CYS A 478 32.74 -24.89 -10.91
CA CYS A 478 33.05 -23.59 -11.49
C CYS A 478 33.17 -23.72 -13.02
N THR A 479 32.47 -22.83 -13.74
CA THR A 479 32.43 -22.83 -15.22
C THR A 479 33.25 -21.70 -15.86
N ASP A 480 34.03 -20.95 -15.07
CA ASP A 480 34.91 -19.87 -15.57
C ASP A 480 36.38 -20.24 -15.35
N GLU A 481 37.09 -20.52 -16.46
CA GLU A 481 38.51 -20.87 -16.46
C GLU A 481 39.39 -19.81 -15.80
N LEU A 482 39.04 -18.53 -15.98
CA LEU A 482 39.78 -17.40 -15.42
C LEU A 482 39.46 -17.14 -13.93
N ARG A 483 38.55 -17.91 -13.33
CA ARG A 483 38.11 -17.79 -11.93
C ARG A 483 37.81 -16.35 -11.51
N ARG A 484 37.04 -15.62 -12.31
CA ARG A 484 36.61 -14.24 -11.99
C ARG A 484 35.48 -14.29 -10.97
N CYS A 485 35.81 -14.62 -9.73
CA CYS A 485 34.86 -14.81 -8.65
C CYS A 485 34.21 -13.49 -8.22
N GLU A 486 32.88 -13.46 -8.21
CA GLU A 486 32.07 -12.34 -7.70
C GLU A 486 31.60 -12.55 -6.24
N SER A 487 31.67 -13.80 -5.77
CA SER A 487 31.36 -14.19 -4.39
C SER A 487 32.50 -14.99 -3.78
N ARG A 488 32.61 -14.95 -2.45
CA ARG A 488 33.56 -15.76 -1.68
C ARG A 488 33.14 -17.22 -1.56
N ILE A 489 31.84 -17.49 -1.62
CA ILE A 489 31.27 -18.82 -1.49
C ILE A 489 30.72 -19.20 -2.86
N CYS A 490 31.16 -20.35 -3.38
CA CYS A 490 30.87 -20.75 -4.76
C CYS A 490 29.38 -20.87 -5.04
N ILE A 491 28.56 -21.34 -4.07
CA ILE A 491 27.12 -21.48 -4.27
C ILE A 491 26.39 -20.16 -4.58
N PHE A 492 26.92 -19.01 -4.19
CA PHE A 492 26.34 -17.69 -4.52
C PHE A 492 26.94 -17.06 -5.78
N CYS A 493 27.92 -17.69 -6.41
CA CYS A 493 28.58 -17.18 -7.61
C CYS A 493 27.77 -17.48 -8.88
N SER A 494 27.71 -16.52 -9.82
CA SER A 494 27.13 -16.69 -11.15
C SER A 494 27.79 -17.73 -12.03
N LYS A 495 29.00 -18.14 -11.70
CA LYS A 495 29.79 -19.13 -12.44
C LYS A 495 29.69 -20.54 -11.88
N ASN A 496 28.98 -20.72 -10.77
CA ASN A 496 28.79 -22.01 -10.14
C ASN A 496 27.55 -22.71 -10.70
N TRP A 497 27.76 -23.88 -11.28
CA TRP A 497 26.76 -24.79 -11.82
C TRP A 497 26.66 -26.01 -10.90
N ILE A 498 25.45 -26.48 -10.57
CA ILE A 498 25.24 -27.60 -9.65
C ILE A 498 24.36 -28.65 -10.36
N PRO A 499 24.89 -29.85 -10.66
CA PRO A 499 24.08 -30.94 -11.20
C PRO A 499 22.97 -31.39 -10.24
N ARG A 500 21.88 -31.95 -10.76
CA ARG A 500 20.74 -32.37 -9.95
C ARG A 500 21.14 -33.44 -8.91
N GLU A 501 22.01 -34.37 -9.28
CA GLU A 501 22.50 -35.42 -8.38
C GLU A 501 23.29 -34.84 -7.20
N GLU A 502 24.02 -33.73 -7.40
CA GLU A 502 24.73 -33.04 -6.32
C GLU A 502 23.80 -32.21 -5.44
N ILE A 503 22.71 -31.66 -5.98
CA ILE A 503 21.67 -31.01 -5.18
C ILE A 503 21.04 -32.03 -4.23
N GLU A 504 20.72 -33.22 -4.72
CA GLU A 504 20.13 -34.29 -3.90
C GLU A 504 21.12 -34.78 -2.83
N SER A 505 22.38 -34.99 -3.21
CA SER A 505 23.44 -35.47 -2.31
C SER A 505 23.78 -34.45 -1.21
N ASN A 506 23.73 -33.15 -1.53
CA ASN A 506 24.05 -32.06 -0.60
C ASN A 506 22.79 -31.38 -0.03
N PHE A 507 21.60 -31.96 -0.22
CA PHE A 507 20.32 -31.32 0.11
C PHE A 507 20.25 -30.85 1.57
N LYS A 508 20.79 -31.63 2.50
CA LYS A 508 20.81 -31.30 3.93
C LYS A 508 21.64 -30.04 4.21
N GLU A 509 22.88 -29.98 3.70
CA GLU A 509 23.77 -28.83 3.89
C GLU A 509 23.19 -27.56 3.23
N ILE A 510 22.60 -27.74 2.06
CA ILE A 510 21.90 -26.68 1.33
C ILE A 510 20.70 -26.12 2.12
N VAL A 511 19.88 -26.99 2.73
CA VAL A 511 18.76 -26.58 3.58
C VAL A 511 19.28 -25.88 4.85
N GLU A 512 20.36 -26.37 5.44
CA GLU A 512 21.01 -25.73 6.59
C GLU A 512 21.48 -24.30 6.22
N LEU A 513 22.19 -24.13 5.09
CA LEU A 513 22.59 -22.82 4.56
C LEU A 513 21.39 -21.90 4.33
N LYS A 514 20.31 -22.41 3.74
CA LYS A 514 19.06 -21.64 3.55
C LYS A 514 18.49 -21.15 4.88
N THR A 515 18.45 -22.03 5.89
CA THR A 515 17.93 -21.66 7.22
C THR A 515 18.84 -20.66 7.92
N GLU A 516 20.16 -20.74 7.71
CA GLU A 516 21.13 -19.79 8.24
C GLU A 516 20.94 -18.40 7.63
N TYR A 517 20.86 -18.29 6.31
CA TYR A 517 20.64 -17.01 5.63
C TYR A 517 19.28 -16.40 5.97
N SER A 518 18.23 -17.21 6.07
CA SER A 518 16.92 -16.72 6.55
C SER A 518 17.03 -16.15 7.97
N LYS A 519 17.76 -16.79 8.89
CA LYS A 519 18.00 -16.25 10.24
C LYS A 519 18.82 -14.95 10.19
N LYS A 520 19.87 -14.88 9.36
CA LYS A 520 20.68 -13.66 9.15
C LYS A 520 19.81 -12.50 8.68
N LEU A 521 18.97 -12.71 7.66
CA LEU A 521 18.03 -11.70 7.16
C LEU A 521 17.07 -11.19 8.24
N LYS A 522 16.56 -12.08 9.09
CA LYS A 522 15.73 -11.67 10.24
C LYS A 522 16.50 -10.81 11.23
N ILE A 523 17.73 -11.19 11.57
CA ILE A 523 18.58 -10.40 12.48
C ILE A 523 18.87 -9.02 11.86
N ARG A 524 19.14 -8.94 10.56
CA ARG A 524 19.33 -7.67 9.84
C ARG A 524 18.08 -6.80 9.85
N ALA A 525 16.91 -7.39 9.61
CA ALA A 525 15.63 -6.68 9.67
C ALA A 525 15.42 -6.01 11.03
N HIS A 526 15.67 -6.75 12.11
CA HIS A 526 15.58 -6.24 13.48
C HIS A 526 16.63 -5.16 13.75
N THR A 527 17.85 -5.33 13.24
CA THR A 527 18.94 -4.36 13.38
C THR A 527 18.62 -3.04 12.66
N LEU A 528 18.16 -3.11 11.41
CA LEU A 528 17.70 -1.94 10.65
C LEU A 528 16.54 -1.23 11.36
N SER A 529 15.55 -1.98 11.81
CA SER A 529 14.40 -1.45 12.56
C SER A 529 14.85 -0.68 13.81
N ARG A 530 15.80 -1.25 14.57
CA ARG A 530 16.40 -0.59 15.74
C ARG A 530 17.16 0.68 15.36
N ILE A 531 17.99 0.65 14.33
CA ILE A 531 18.74 1.84 13.87
C ILE A 531 17.76 2.96 13.51
N TYR A 532 16.71 2.67 12.73
CA TYR A 532 15.69 3.68 12.39
C TYR A 532 14.96 4.25 13.61
N LYS A 533 14.80 3.47 14.67
CA LYS A 533 14.17 3.89 15.93
C LYS A 533 15.11 4.75 16.79
N ASP A 534 16.40 4.44 16.77
CA ASP A 534 17.39 5.08 17.65
C ASP A 534 18.00 6.35 17.03
N ILE A 535 17.89 6.53 15.71
CA ILE A 535 18.34 7.75 15.02
C ILE A 535 17.69 8.99 15.64
N LYS A 536 18.53 9.89 16.14
CA LYS A 536 18.07 11.16 16.70
C LYS A 536 18.15 12.27 15.66
N ILE A 537 17.07 13.03 15.55
CA ILE A 537 16.98 14.11 14.57
C ILE A 537 16.95 15.45 15.28
N GLU A 538 17.87 16.32 14.89
CA GLU A 538 17.86 17.71 15.33
C GLU A 538 16.87 18.50 14.45
N TYR A 539 15.65 18.64 14.94
CA TYR A 539 14.55 19.28 14.19
C TYR A 539 14.85 20.71 13.73
N LYS A 540 15.63 21.49 14.50
CA LYS A 540 15.98 22.88 14.13
C LYS A 540 16.91 22.97 12.93
N SER A 541 17.87 22.05 12.81
CA SER A 541 18.87 22.06 11.75
C SER A 541 18.51 21.10 10.60
N CYS A 542 17.47 20.26 10.78
CA CYS A 542 17.14 19.14 9.90
C CYS A 542 18.36 18.24 9.65
N ARG A 543 19.20 18.02 10.67
CA ARG A 543 20.39 17.18 10.58
C ARG A 543 20.21 15.90 11.36
N VAL A 544 20.76 14.84 10.80
CA VAL A 544 20.96 13.55 11.44
C VAL A 544 22.45 13.38 11.67
N ASN A 545 22.83 12.71 12.76
CA ASN A 545 24.22 12.40 13.03
C ASN A 545 24.85 11.63 11.85
N PRO A 546 25.93 12.14 11.23
CA PRO A 546 26.58 11.47 10.09
C PRO A 546 27.05 10.04 10.40
N LEU A 547 27.42 9.75 11.65
CA LEU A 547 27.84 8.41 12.07
C LEU A 547 26.67 7.42 12.04
N GLU A 548 25.49 7.85 12.51
CA GLU A 548 24.26 7.04 12.47
C GLU A 548 23.81 6.80 11.03
N LEU A 549 23.96 7.81 10.14
CA LEU A 549 23.68 7.63 8.71
C LEU A 549 24.66 6.68 8.02
N ALA A 550 25.94 6.74 8.38
CA ALA A 550 26.95 5.83 7.84
C ALA A 550 26.70 4.38 8.31
N GLU A 551 26.30 4.20 9.57
CA GLU A 551 25.87 2.91 10.10
C GLU A 551 24.64 2.39 9.37
N LEU A 552 23.61 3.22 9.17
CA LEU A 552 22.41 2.86 8.41
C LEU A 552 22.75 2.43 6.97
N ALA A 553 23.58 3.21 6.27
CA ALA A 553 23.98 2.91 4.89
C ALA A 553 24.77 1.59 4.81
N ARG A 554 25.64 1.33 5.77
CA ARG A 554 26.39 0.07 5.86
C ARG A 554 25.47 -1.11 6.11
N GLU A 555 24.59 -1.04 7.10
CA GLU A 555 23.65 -2.14 7.41
C GLU A 555 22.67 -2.39 6.27
N SER A 556 22.20 -1.34 5.60
CA SER A 556 21.36 -1.47 4.40
C SER A 556 22.10 -2.17 3.26
N LYS A 557 23.37 -1.81 3.00
CA LYS A 557 24.18 -2.46 1.96
C LYS A 557 24.40 -3.95 2.26
N LEU A 558 24.71 -4.29 3.52
CA LEU A 558 24.85 -5.69 3.95
C LEU A 558 23.54 -6.45 3.79
N THR A 559 22.42 -5.86 4.20
CA THR A 559 21.09 -6.47 4.10
C THR A 559 20.72 -6.75 2.63
N ASN A 560 20.97 -5.80 1.72
CA ASN A 560 20.70 -6.01 0.29
C ASN A 560 21.61 -7.08 -0.33
N SER A 561 22.87 -7.19 0.12
CA SER A 561 23.77 -8.29 -0.29
C SER A 561 23.24 -9.64 0.18
N GLU A 562 22.85 -9.76 1.45
CA GLU A 562 22.31 -11.01 1.99
C GLU A 562 20.97 -11.40 1.34
N ILE A 563 20.14 -10.42 0.95
CA ILE A 563 18.92 -10.66 0.15
C ILE A 563 19.28 -11.28 -1.19
N HIS A 564 20.30 -10.74 -1.86
CA HIS A 564 20.77 -11.24 -3.14
C HIS A 564 21.30 -12.68 -3.02
N ASP A 565 22.18 -12.94 -2.06
CA ASP A 565 22.75 -14.27 -1.82
C ASP A 565 21.65 -15.31 -1.51
N TYR A 566 20.67 -14.94 -0.68
CA TYR A 566 19.54 -15.80 -0.36
C TYR A 566 18.64 -16.07 -1.58
N ALA A 567 18.42 -15.07 -2.44
CA ALA A 567 17.70 -15.26 -3.70
C ALA A 567 18.44 -16.18 -4.67
N VAL A 568 19.76 -16.00 -4.83
CA VAL A 568 20.60 -16.86 -5.66
C VAL A 568 20.55 -18.30 -5.16
N LEU A 569 20.65 -18.52 -3.85
CA LEU A 569 20.53 -19.84 -3.24
C LEU A 569 19.20 -20.51 -3.62
N ILE A 570 18.08 -19.87 -3.33
CA ILE A 570 16.74 -20.43 -3.61
C ILE A 570 16.59 -20.74 -5.09
N SER A 571 17.14 -19.90 -5.97
CA SER A 571 17.03 -20.08 -7.42
C SER A 571 17.72 -21.34 -7.96
N LYS A 572 18.81 -21.80 -7.34
CA LYS A 572 19.57 -22.97 -7.78
C LYS A 572 19.01 -24.32 -7.31
N ILE A 573 18.16 -24.32 -6.28
CA ILE A 573 17.80 -25.53 -5.52
C ILE A 573 16.36 -25.98 -5.77
N PHE A 574 15.45 -25.03 -5.94
CA PHE A 574 14.00 -25.31 -6.00
C PHE A 574 13.48 -25.20 -7.45
N GLU A 575 14.02 -26.06 -8.32
CA GLU A 575 13.63 -26.27 -9.72
C GLU A 575 12.99 -27.64 -9.98
#